data_AF-A0A4Q1EZ77-F1
#
_entry.id   AF-A0A4Q1EZ77-F1
#
_cell.length_a   1.000
_cell.length_b   1.000
_cell.length_c   1.000
_cell.angle_alpha   90.00
_cell.angle_beta   90.00
_cell.angle_gamma   90.00
#
_symmetry.space_group_name_H-M   'P 1'
#
loop_
_entity.id
_entity.type
_entity.pdbx_description
1 polymer ?
#
loop_
_entity_poly.entity_id
_entity_poly.type
_entity_poly.pdbx_seq_one_letter_code
_entity_poly.pdbx_strand_id
1 'polypeptide(L)' 'MKYLPFERITYTTNLSEQEVLTRLSGFVEPKKFGLGRNYIKEYEGSINDNNFEISRVIRNRNSFLPQIIGTVQKIMTGHK' A
#
# COMPACT_ATOMS: atom_id res chain seq x y z
N MET A 1 -10.62 8.18 22.90
CA MET A 1 -9.35 8.61 22.26
C MET A 1 -9.71 9.44 21.04
N LYS A 2 -9.15 10.65 20.90
CA LYS A 2 -9.32 11.49 19.70
C LYS A 2 -8.76 10.71 18.50
N TYR A 3 -9.60 10.52 17.49
CA TYR A 3 -9.36 9.76 16.26
C TYR A 3 -7.96 9.98 15.71
N LEU A 4 -7.27 8.90 15.35
CA LEU A 4 -6.03 9.01 14.58
C LEU A 4 -6.34 9.73 13.27
N PRO A 5 -5.53 10.73 12.88
CA PRO A 5 -5.74 11.40 11.60
C PRO A 5 -5.56 10.38 10.48
N PHE A 6 -6.60 10.21 9.68
CA PHE A 6 -6.53 9.45 8.44
C PHE A 6 -6.97 10.36 7.30
N GLU A 7 -6.40 10.10 6.13
CA GLU A 7 -6.80 10.75 4.90
C GLU A 7 -7.36 9.69 3.96
N ARG A 8 -8.46 10.02 3.27
CA ARG A 8 -9.02 9.16 2.23
C ARG A 8 -8.80 9.86 0.90
N ILE A 9 -7.97 9.25 0.06
CA ILE A 9 -7.64 9.76 -1.27
C ILE A 9 -8.05 8.71 -2.30
N THR A 10 -8.48 9.15 -3.47
CA THR A 10 -8.78 8.29 -4.61
C THR A 10 -8.06 8.83 -5.83
N TYR A 11 -7.30 7.97 -6.49
CA TYR A 11 -6.62 8.28 -7.75
C TYR A 11 -7.26 7.48 -8.87
N THR A 12 -7.38 8.10 -10.04
CA THR A 12 -7.90 7.47 -11.25
C THR A 12 -6.79 7.36 -12.28
N THR A 13 -6.74 6.23 -12.99
CA THR A 13 -5.74 5.98 -14.03
C THR A 13 -6.34 5.14 -15.14
N ASN A 14 -5.73 5.19 -16.34
CA ASN A 14 -6.11 4.38 -17.49
C ASN A 14 -5.44 2.99 -17.50
N LEU A 15 -4.63 2.68 -16.50
CA LEU A 15 -3.99 1.37 -16.35
C LEU A 15 -5.02 0.32 -15.92
N SER A 16 -4.81 -0.94 -16.35
CA SER A 16 -5.61 -2.06 -15.84
C SER A 16 -5.31 -2.30 -14.36
N GLU A 17 -6.24 -2.94 -13.65
CA GLU A 17 -6.07 -3.28 -12.24
C GLU A 17 -4.80 -4.13 -12.02
N GLN A 18 -4.58 -5.11 -12.90
CA GLN A 18 -3.39 -5.97 -12.88
C GLN A 18 -2.09 -5.18 -13.04
N GLU A 19 -2.05 -4.20 -13.95
CA GLU A 19 -0.86 -3.37 -14.17
C GLU A 19 -0.59 -2.47 -12.95
N VAL A 20 -1.63 -1.91 -12.35
CA VAL A 20 -1.51 -1.12 -11.11
C VAL A 20 -0.94 -1.97 -9.98
N LEU A 21 -1.49 -3.16 -9.76
CA LEU A 21 -1.02 -4.08 -8.71
C LEU A 21 0.41 -4.57 -8.98
N THR A 22 0.75 -4.86 -10.23
CA THR A 22 2.11 -5.24 -10.64
C THR A 22 3.10 -4.14 -10.32
N ARG A 23 2.81 -2.90 -10.71
CA ARG A 23 3.67 -1.75 -10.36
C ARG A 23 3.77 -1.56 -8.86
N LEU A 24 2.65 -1.62 -8.14
CA LEU A 24 2.62 -1.49 -6.69
C LEU A 24 3.52 -2.54 -6.01
N SER A 25 3.46 -3.81 -6.47
CA SER A 25 4.32 -4.88 -5.98
C SER A 25 5.80 -4.61 -6.23
N GLY A 26 6.15 -3.85 -7.27
CA GLY A 26 7.51 -3.38 -7.53
C GLY A 26 8.10 -2.53 -6.39
N PHE A 27 7.25 -1.89 -5.58
CA PHE A 27 7.65 -1.02 -4.45
C PHE A 27 7.46 -1.64 -3.07
N VAL A 28 6.86 -2.83 -2.97
CA VAL A 28 6.48 -3.46 -1.70
C VAL A 28 7.25 -4.77 -1.47
N GLU A 29 7.85 -4.92 -0.29
CA GLU A 29 8.40 -6.17 0.22
C GLU A 29 7.49 -6.80 1.28
N PRO A 30 7.52 -8.13 1.48
CA PRO A 30 6.85 -8.75 2.63
C PRO A 30 7.39 -8.21 3.95
N LYS A 31 6.52 -8.09 4.95
CA LYS A 31 6.91 -7.68 6.30
C LYS A 31 7.89 -8.67 6.92
N LYS A 32 9.06 -8.17 7.35
CA LYS A 32 10.12 -9.00 7.96
C LYS A 32 10.04 -8.93 9.48
N PHE A 33 10.32 -10.05 10.16
CA PHE A 33 10.40 -10.14 11.62
C PHE A 33 11.85 -10.41 12.04
N GLY A 34 12.24 -10.02 13.26
CA GLY A 34 13.60 -10.22 13.81
C GLY A 34 14.49 -8.97 13.81
N LEU A 35 15.72 -9.14 14.32
CA LEU A 35 16.80 -8.13 14.36
C LEU A 35 17.55 -8.10 13.01
N GLY A 36 18.04 -6.93 12.59
CA GLY A 36 18.86 -6.81 11.37
C GLY A 36 18.07 -6.84 10.06
N ARG A 37 16.83 -6.34 10.07
CA ARG A 37 15.98 -6.29 8.87
C ARG A 37 16.58 -5.35 7.83
N ASN A 38 17.05 -5.93 6.73
CA ASN A 38 17.45 -5.18 5.55
C ASN A 38 16.29 -5.17 4.56
N TYR A 39 15.87 -3.99 4.17
CA TYR A 39 14.85 -3.75 3.15
C TYR A 39 15.52 -3.06 1.96
N ILE A 40 15.13 -3.45 0.75
CA ILE A 40 15.62 -2.87 -0.49
C ILE A 40 14.59 -1.88 -1.04
N LYS A 41 13.30 -2.21 -0.92
CA LYS A 41 12.16 -1.41 -1.33
C LYS A 41 11.72 -0.43 -0.25
N GLU A 42 10.99 0.58 -0.68
CA GLU A 42 10.53 1.68 0.16
C GLU A 42 9.35 1.31 1.07
N TYR A 43 8.58 0.29 0.72
CA TYR A 43 7.40 -0.13 1.48
C TYR A 43 7.49 -1.60 1.87
N GLU A 44 6.85 -1.94 3.00
CA GLU A 44 6.59 -3.30 3.41
C GLU A 44 5.10 -3.54 3.63
N GLY A 45 4.65 -4.79 3.47
CA GLY A 45 3.27 -5.17 3.73
C GLY A 45 2.79 -6.31 2.85
N SER A 46 1.51 -6.28 2.53
CA SER A 46 0.84 -7.26 1.68
C SER A 46 0.07 -6.59 0.55
N ILE A 47 0.06 -7.27 -0.60
CA ILE A 47 -0.82 -6.98 -1.73
C ILE A 47 -1.54 -8.28 -2.01
N ASN A 48 -2.86 -8.24 -1.94
CA ASN A 48 -3.78 -9.32 -2.27
C ASN A 48 -4.54 -8.93 -3.55
N ASP A 49 -5.41 -9.83 -4.05
CA ASP A 49 -6.13 -9.73 -5.33
C ASP A 49 -6.42 -8.31 -5.81
N ASN A 50 -7.13 -7.50 -5.03
CA ASN A 50 -7.38 -6.10 -5.34
C ASN A 50 -7.20 -5.17 -4.13
N ASN A 51 -6.59 -5.65 -3.05
CA ASN A 51 -6.39 -4.90 -1.82
C ASN A 51 -4.90 -4.81 -1.50
N PHE A 52 -4.51 -3.78 -0.79
CA PHE A 52 -3.16 -3.69 -0.24
C PHE A 52 -3.18 -3.08 1.15
N GLU A 53 -2.26 -3.54 1.98
CA GLU A 53 -2.00 -3.04 3.32
C GLU A 53 -0.49 -2.89 3.45
N ILE A 54 0.00 -1.65 3.39
CA ILE A 54 1.42 -1.35 3.35
C ILE A 54 1.81 -0.24 4.31
N SER A 55 3.09 -0.16 4.63
CA SER A 55 3.67 0.90 5.45
C SER A 55 5.05 1.24 4.90
N ARG A 56 5.48 2.50 5.06
CA ARG A 56 6.83 2.89 4.63
C ARG A 56 7.87 2.22 5.52
N VAL A 57 8.88 1.62 4.90
CA VAL A 57 10.05 1.14 5.62
C VAL A 57 10.85 2.36 6.09
N ILE A 58 11.06 2.46 7.40
CA ILE A 58 11.88 3.50 7.99
C ILE A 58 12.93 2.90 8.92
N ARG A 59 14.08 3.57 9.01
CA ARG A 59 15.23 3.10 9.80
C ARG A 59 15.09 3.34 11.30
N ASN A 60 14.25 4.30 11.69
CA ASN A 60 14.09 4.67 13.09
C ASN A 60 13.15 3.68 13.81
N ARG A 61 13.14 3.73 15.15
CA ARG A 61 12.23 2.93 15.99
C ARG A 61 10.95 3.70 16.28
N ASN A 62 10.22 4.11 15.25
CA ASN A 62 8.87 4.65 15.45
C ASN A 62 7.85 3.49 15.47
N SER A 63 7.15 3.33 16.58
CA SER A 63 6.09 2.32 16.75
C SER A 63 4.75 2.73 16.16
N PHE A 64 4.58 4.01 15.80
CA PHE A 64 3.36 4.58 15.25
C PHE A 64 3.53 4.92 13.77
N LEU A 65 3.71 3.87 12.96
CA LEU A 65 3.86 4.01 11.51
C LEU A 65 2.51 4.26 10.84
N PRO A 66 2.42 5.24 9.92
CA PRO A 66 1.24 5.39 9.07
C PRO A 66 1.03 4.12 8.24
N GLN A 67 -0.21 3.63 8.26
CA GLN A 67 -0.63 2.48 7.48
C GLN A 67 -1.44 2.96 6.27
N ILE A 68 -1.08 2.48 5.10
CA ILE A 68 -1.79 2.76 3.84
C ILE A 68 -2.58 1.50 3.51
N ILE A 69 -3.90 1.61 3.59
CA ILE A 69 -4.84 0.54 3.26
C ILE A 69 -5.66 1.02 2.08
N GLY A 70 -5.73 0.21 1.02
CA GLY A 70 -6.46 0.61 -0.17
C GLY A 70 -6.94 -0.57 -1.00
N THR A 71 -7.75 -0.22 -2.00
CA THR A 71 -8.27 -1.16 -2.99
C THR A 71 -8.07 -0.60 -4.38
N VAL A 72 -7.74 -1.47 -5.33
CA VAL A 72 -7.73 -1.17 -6.76
C VAL A 72 -9.06 -1.65 -7.32
N GLN A 73 -9.74 -0.79 -8.08
CA GLN A 73 -11.04 -1.12 -8.67
C GLN A 73 -11.12 -0.57 -10.08
N LYS A 74 -11.66 -1.36 -11.01
CA LYS A 74 -11.98 -0.91 -12.35
C LYS A 74 -13.14 0.08 -12.29
N ILE A 75 -12.93 1.26 -12.87
CA ILE A 75 -14.01 2.22 -13.07
C ILE A 75 -14.91 1.69 -14.17
N MET A 76 -16.11 1.23 -13.81
CA MET A 76 -17.14 0.89 -14.77
C MET A 76 -17.79 2.19 -15.25
N THR A 77 -17.35 2.70 -16.39
CA THR A 77 -18.07 3.79 -17.05
C THR A 77 -19.39 3.22 -17.58
N GLY A 78 -20.48 3.45 -16.87
CA GLY A 78 -21.81 3.09 -17.36
C GLY A 78 -22.11 3.84 -18.65
N HIS A 79 -22.34 3.12 -19.75
CA HIS A 79 -22.96 3.68 -20.93
C HIS A 79 -24.40 4.03 -20.57
N LYS A 80 -24.70 5.32 -20.46
CA LYS A 80 -26.05 5.86 -20.40
C LYS A 80 -26.48 6.29 -21.80
#